data_AF-A0A2Z3HAC9-F1
#
_entry.id   AF-A0A2Z3HAC9-F1
#
_cell.length_a   1.000
_cell.length_b   1.000
_cell.length_c   1.000
_cell.angle_alpha   90.00
_cell.angle_beta   90.00
_cell.angle_gamma   90.00
#
_symmetry.space_group_name_H-M   'P 1'
#
loop_
_entity.id
_entity.type
_entity.pdbx_description
1 polymer ?
#
loop_
_entity_poly.entity_id
_entity_poly.type
_entity_poly.pdbx_seq_one_letter_code
_entity_poly.pdbx_strand_id
1 'polypeptide(L)'
;MAIRSISHFLWQVLRATKRSKKPPTGRQLRISPTPRSKDGSFLTALVDEGLLKFVTGSPAAPFEATFSLTEKGEHAAEYGEYEYEPKRPAPQPPPPVVKSAPPTAKKVRSAKKP
;
A
#
# COMPACT_ATOMS: atom_id res chain seq x y z
N MET A 1 5.47 19.01 -11.59
CA MET A 1 4.81 18.02 -10.73
C MET A 1 3.63 17.42 -11.51
N ALA A 2 3.34 16.13 -11.33
CA ALA A 2 2.29 15.46 -12.11
C ALA A 2 0.97 15.50 -11.35
N ILE A 3 -0.10 15.97 -11.98
CA ILE A 3 -1.45 15.96 -11.42
C ILE A 3 -2.11 14.63 -11.77
N ARG A 4 -2.72 13.99 -10.77
CA ARG A 4 -3.44 12.73 -10.95
C ARG A 4 -4.90 12.88 -10.53
N SER A 5 -5.79 12.41 -11.39
CA SER A 5 -7.22 12.37 -11.11
C SER A 5 -7.58 11.20 -10.19
N ILE A 6 -8.55 11.44 -9.31
CA ILE A 6 -9.06 10.45 -8.37
C ILE A 6 -10.34 9.82 -8.92
N SER A 7 -10.45 8.50 -8.81
CA SER A 7 -11.70 7.82 -9.17
C SER A 7 -12.85 8.29 -8.27
N HIS A 8 -14.06 8.40 -8.82
CA HIS A 8 -15.24 8.87 -8.09
C HIS A 8 -15.46 8.16 -6.74
N PHE A 9 -15.23 6.84 -6.69
CA PHE A 9 -15.31 6.06 -5.44
C PHE A 9 -14.34 6.58 -4.37
N LEU A 10 -13.06 6.75 -4.70
CA LEU A 10 -12.05 7.25 -3.77
C LEU A 10 -12.35 8.70 -3.35
N TRP A 11 -12.84 9.51 -4.28
CA TRP A 11 -13.27 10.88 -3.98
C TRP A 11 -14.43 10.91 -2.96
N GLN A 12 -15.40 10.00 -3.07
CA GLN A 12 -16.46 9.85 -2.07
C GLN A 12 -15.90 9.47 -0.69
N VAL A 13 -14.89 8.58 -0.64
CA VAL A 13 -14.22 8.18 0.60
C VAL A 13 -13.52 9.37 1.27
N LEU A 14 -12.79 10.17 0.49
CA LEU A 14 -12.11 11.37 1.00
C LEU A 14 -13.13 12.40 1.51
N ARG A 15 -14.23 12.62 0.77
CA ARG A 15 -15.32 13.50 1.22
C ARG A 15 -16.01 12.99 2.48
N ALA A 16 -16.23 11.68 2.61
CA ALA A 16 -16.80 11.10 3.83
C ALA A 16 -15.88 11.35 5.03
N THR A 17 -14.57 11.24 4.83
CA THR A 17 -13.56 11.55 5.85
C THR A 17 -13.61 13.04 6.24
N LYS A 18 -13.67 13.95 5.24
CA LYS A 18 -13.75 15.40 5.47
C LYS A 18 -15.02 15.83 6.22
N ARG A 19 -16.15 15.20 5.91
CA ARG A 19 -17.45 15.52 6.54
C ARG A 19 -17.54 14.98 7.97
N SER A 20 -16.72 14.00 8.33
CA SER A 20 -16.74 13.41 9.66
C SER A 20 -16.04 14.31 10.67
N LYS A 21 -16.73 14.64 11.78
CA LYS A 21 -16.13 15.40 12.89
C LYS A 21 -15.09 14.61 13.68
N LYS A 22 -15.12 13.28 13.58
CA LYS A 22 -14.20 12.36 14.26
C LYS A 22 -13.48 11.51 13.22
N PRO A 23 -12.24 11.05 13.46
CA PRO A 23 -11.54 10.13 12.57
C PRO A 23 -12.40 8.88 12.30
N PRO A 24 -12.94 8.69 11.09
CA PRO A 24 -13.78 7.53 10.80
C PRO A 24 -12.94 6.26 10.78
N THR A 25 -13.57 5.15 11.15
CA THR A 25 -12.99 3.82 10.99
C THR A 25 -12.98 3.40 9.53
N GLY A 26 -12.06 2.51 9.13
CA GLY A 26 -12.04 1.96 7.78
C GLY A 26 -13.36 1.27 7.40
N ARG A 27 -14.08 0.67 8.37
CA ARG A 27 -15.44 0.13 8.16
C ARG A 27 -16.43 1.21 7.71
N GLN A 28 -16.41 2.37 8.36
CA GLN A 28 -17.29 3.50 8.00
C GLN A 28 -16.94 4.10 6.64
N LEU A 29 -15.67 4.02 6.24
CA LEU A 29 -15.19 4.48 4.93
C LEU A 29 -15.52 3.53 3.78
N ARG A 30 -16.06 2.33 4.06
CA ARG A 30 -16.53 1.40 3.04
C ARG A 30 -17.93 1.82 2.53
N ILE A 31 -17.96 2.87 1.72
CA ILE A 31 -19.19 3.48 1.19
C ILE A 31 -19.96 2.53 0.26
N SER A 32 -19.26 1.70 -0.50
CA SER A 32 -19.88 0.72 -1.41
C SER A 32 -19.20 -0.64 -1.26
N PRO A 33 -19.97 -1.73 -1.06
CA PRO A 33 -19.43 -3.08 -0.96
C PRO A 33 -19.09 -3.63 -2.35
N THR A 34 -17.96 -3.20 -2.90
CA THR A 34 -17.43 -3.71 -4.18
C THR A 34 -16.32 -4.76 -3.92
N PRO A 35 -15.97 -5.60 -4.91
CA PRO A 35 -14.79 -6.47 -4.80
C PRO A 35 -13.52 -5.70 -4.45
N ARG A 36 -13.37 -4.48 -4.99
CA ARG A 36 -12.22 -3.59 -4.72
C ARG A 36 -12.16 -3.11 -3.27
N SER A 37 -13.30 -2.97 -2.60
CA SER A 37 -13.37 -2.51 -1.21
C SER A 37 -13.34 -3.67 -0.20
N LYS A 38 -13.24 -4.93 -0.64
CA LYS A 38 -13.41 -6.10 0.22
C LYS A 38 -12.27 -6.23 1.23
N ASP A 39 -11.05 -6.02 0.79
CA ASP A 39 -9.85 -6.29 1.57
C ASP A 39 -9.27 -5.03 2.23
N GLY A 40 -9.89 -3.86 1.99
CA GLY A 40 -9.43 -2.59 2.56
C GLY A 40 -8.18 -2.01 1.89
N SER A 41 -7.68 -2.65 0.83
CA SER A 41 -6.51 -2.22 0.06
C SER A 41 -6.60 -0.79 -0.47
N PHE A 42 -7.81 -0.30 -0.74
CA PHE A 42 -8.04 1.09 -1.13
C PHE A 42 -7.64 2.10 -0.05
N LEU A 43 -7.82 1.78 1.24
CA LEU A 43 -7.43 2.66 2.34
C LEU A 43 -5.91 2.71 2.45
N THR A 44 -5.25 1.56 2.33
CA THR A 44 -3.79 1.48 2.32
C THR A 44 -3.20 2.26 1.15
N ALA A 45 -3.78 2.13 -0.04
CA ALA A 45 -3.35 2.89 -1.22
C ALA A 45 -3.48 4.40 -1.02
N LEU A 46 -4.59 4.89 -0.42
CA LEU A 46 -4.75 6.30 -0.09
C LEU A 46 -3.73 6.79 0.94
N VAL A 47 -3.31 5.93 1.87
CA VAL A 47 -2.24 6.27 2.82
C VAL A 47 -0.87 6.28 2.15
N ASP A 48 -0.58 5.32 1.28
CA ASP A 48 0.68 5.25 0.53
C ASP A 48 0.85 6.43 -0.42
N GLU A 49 -0.26 6.90 -1.01
CA GLU A 49 -0.32 8.13 -1.83
C GLU A 49 -0.28 9.42 -0.99
N GLY A 50 -0.31 9.31 0.34
CA GLY A 50 -0.25 10.45 1.26
C GLY A 50 -1.52 11.29 1.29
N LEU A 51 -2.66 10.75 0.85
CA LEU A 51 -3.98 11.39 0.91
C LEU A 51 -4.70 11.15 2.24
N LEU A 52 -4.43 10.00 2.86
CA LEU A 52 -4.88 9.67 4.21
C LEU A 52 -3.68 9.42 5.13
N LYS A 53 -3.92 9.56 6.43
CA LYS A 53 -3.00 9.11 7.48
C LYS A 53 -3.74 8.23 8.48
N PHE A 54 -3.04 7.23 9.00
CA PHE A 54 -3.50 6.47 10.16
C PHE A 54 -3.46 7.36 11.40
N VAL A 55 -4.57 7.43 12.13
CA VAL A 55 -4.63 8.05 13.45
C VAL A 55 -4.44 6.99 14.53
N THR A 56 -5.11 5.84 14.35
CA THR A 56 -4.93 4.64 15.19
C THR A 56 -4.97 3.38 14.32
N GLY A 57 -4.38 2.29 14.84
CA GLY A 57 -4.37 0.98 14.18
C GLY A 57 -3.16 0.76 13.28
N SER A 58 -3.26 -0.22 12.38
CA SER A 58 -2.17 -0.63 11.49
C SER A 58 -2.71 -1.05 10.12
N PRO A 59 -1.86 -1.07 9.07
CA PRO A 59 -2.25 -1.55 7.75
C PRO A 59 -2.65 -3.03 7.72
N ALA A 60 -2.34 -3.82 8.76
CA ALA A 60 -2.77 -5.21 8.87
C ALA A 60 -4.28 -5.34 9.16
N ALA A 61 -4.88 -4.32 9.77
CA ALA A 61 -6.31 -4.28 10.10
C ALA A 61 -6.94 -2.96 9.58
N PRO A 62 -7.01 -2.77 8.25
CA PRO A 62 -7.38 -1.48 7.65
C PRO A 62 -8.80 -1.04 8.02
N PHE A 63 -9.69 -1.99 8.31
CA PHE A 63 -11.07 -1.70 8.68
C PHE A 63 -11.23 -1.23 10.13
N GLU A 64 -10.36 -1.66 11.03
CA GLU A 64 -10.40 -1.30 12.45
C GLU A 64 -9.59 -0.04 12.73
N ALA A 65 -8.64 0.28 11.84
CA ALA A 65 -7.89 1.51 11.86
C ALA A 65 -8.80 2.74 11.66
N THR A 66 -8.36 3.87 12.23
CA THR A 66 -9.00 5.17 12.00
C THR A 66 -8.12 6.05 11.14
N PHE A 67 -8.78 6.87 10.30
CA PHE A 67 -8.11 7.67 9.29
C PHE A 67 -8.42 9.15 9.46
N SER A 68 -7.48 9.99 9.05
CA SER A 68 -7.64 11.43 8.95
C SER A 68 -7.05 11.90 7.62
N LEU A 69 -7.55 13.03 7.11
CA LEU A 69 -7.04 13.62 5.89
C LEU A 69 -5.67 14.29 6.14
N THR A 70 -4.86 14.27 5.09
CA THR A 70 -3.69 15.14 4.97
C THR A 70 -4.07 16.38 4.15
N GLU A 71 -3.20 17.38 4.09
CA GLU A 71 -3.40 18.57 3.25
C GLU A 71 -3.63 18.19 1.77
N LYS A 72 -2.85 17.23 1.25
CA LYS A 72 -3.05 16.67 -0.10
C LYS A 72 -4.42 15.98 -0.23
N GLY A 73 -4.85 15.25 0.80
CA GLY A 73 -6.16 14.60 0.85
C GLY A 73 -7.33 15.58 0.89
N GLU A 74 -7.18 16.72 1.56
CA GLU A 74 -8.20 17.77 1.60
C GLU A 74 -8.38 18.43 0.24
N HIS A 75 -7.28 18.76 -0.43
CA HIS A 75 -7.31 19.25 -1.81
C HIS A 75 -7.98 18.24 -2.76
N ALA A 76 -7.57 16.97 -2.66
CA ALA A 76 -8.18 15.86 -3.39
C ALA A 76 -9.70 15.73 -3.14
N ALA A 77 -10.17 15.96 -1.91
CA ALA A 77 -11.59 15.90 -1.57
C ALA A 77 -12.40 17.06 -2.16
N GLU A 78 -11.76 18.21 -2.40
CA GLU A 78 -12.39 19.38 -3.01
C GLU A 78 -12.41 19.31 -4.52
N TYR A 79 -11.24 19.07 -5.13
CA TYR A 79 -11.04 19.20 -6.57
C TYR A 79 -11.09 17.86 -7.32
N GLY A 80 -11.03 16.73 -6.62
CA GLY A 80 -10.96 15.41 -7.26
C GLY A 80 -9.61 15.11 -7.90
N GLU A 81 -8.60 15.94 -7.63
CA GLU A 81 -7.26 15.88 -8.19
C GLU A 81 -6.22 16.17 -7.11
N TYR A 82 -5.04 15.56 -7.26
CA TYR A 82 -3.93 15.77 -6.33
C TYR A 82 -2.58 15.75 -7.02
N GLU A 83 -1.63 16.38 -6.36
CA GLU A 83 -0.25 16.41 -6.80
C GLU A 83 0.47 15.12 -6.41
N TYR A 84 0.80 14.33 -7.43
CA TYR A 84 1.47 13.04 -7.28
C TYR A 84 2.97 13.23 -7.46
N GLU A 85 3.72 12.87 -6.41
CA GLU A 85 5.16 12.71 -6.51
C GLU A 85 5.47 11.22 -6.74
N PRO A 86 6.01 10.84 -7.91
CA PRO A 86 6.45 9.48 -8.13
C PRO A 86 7.56 9.18 -7.14
N LYS A 87 7.26 8.29 -6.18
CA LYS A 87 8.23 7.80 -5.20
C LYS A 87 9.34 7.09 -5.98
N ARG A 88 10.47 7.77 -6.17
CA ARG A 88 11.65 7.14 -6.78
C ARG A 88 11.99 5.93 -5.91
N PRO A 89 12.10 4.70 -6.47
CA PRO A 89 12.40 3.54 -5.66
C PRO A 89 13.71 3.81 -4.91
N ALA A 90 13.68 3.65 -3.59
CA ALA A 90 14.90 3.73 -2.79
C ALA A 90 15.90 2.73 -3.38
N PRO A 91 17.21 3.07 -3.45
CA PRO A 91 18.21 2.11 -3.88
C PRO A 91 18.11 0.88 -2.97
N GLN A 92 17.72 -0.25 -3.54
CA GLN A 92 17.69 -1.51 -2.80
C GLN A 92 19.14 -1.77 -2.34
N PRO A 93 19.38 -2.06 -1.05
CA PRO A 93 20.68 -2.57 -0.66
C PRO A 93 20.97 -3.81 -1.52
N PRO A 94 22.20 -3.97 -2.03
CA PRO A 94 22.53 -5.09 -2.90
C PRO A 94 22.08 -6.40 -2.24
N PRO A 95 21.49 -7.34 -3.00
CA PRO A 95 21.08 -8.62 -2.44
C PRO A 95 22.26 -9.24 -1.69
N PRO A 96 22.05 -9.88 -0.52
CA PRO A 96 23.14 -10.57 0.16
C PRO A 96 23.72 -11.57 -0.83
N VAL A 97 25.00 -11.40 -1.16
CA VAL A 97 25.74 -12.31 -2.04
C VAL A 97 25.71 -13.66 -1.36
N VAL A 98 24.79 -14.52 -1.80
CA VAL A 98 24.77 -15.92 -1.39
C VAL A 98 26.04 -16.50 -2.01
N LYS A 99 27.08 -16.69 -1.19
CA LYS A 99 28.24 -17.48 -1.59
C LYS A 99 27.71 -18.86 -1.91
N SER A 100 27.52 -19.13 -3.20
CA SER A 100 27.21 -20.45 -3.73
C SER A 100 28.27 -21.41 -3.19
N ALA A 101 27.87 -22.29 -2.28
CA ALA A 101 28.65 -23.43 -1.88
C ALA A 101 28.95 -24.28 -3.14
N PRO A 102 30.17 -24.85 -3.26
CA PRO A 102 30.53 -25.62 -4.44
C PRO A 102 29.65 -26.89 -4.55
N PRO A 103 29.30 -27.31 -5.78
CA PRO A 103 28.53 -28.54 -5.97
C PRO A 103 29.39 -29.73 -5.55
N THR A 104 28.97 -30.37 -4.47
CA THR A 104 29.37 -31.74 -4.13
C THR A 104 28.67 -32.69 -5.10
N ALA A 105 29.45 -33.40 -5.91
CA ALA A 105 29.30 -34.82 -6.28
C ALA A 105 29.70 -35.10 -7.74
N LYS A 106 30.82 -35.82 -7.91
CA LYS A 106 30.87 -36.95 -8.85
C LYS A 106 31.64 -38.11 -8.20
N LYS A 107 30.87 -39.10 -7.74
CA LYS A 107 31.30 -40.49 -7.51
C LYS A 107 31.22 -41.24 -8.86
N VAL A 108 31.87 -42.41 -8.93
CA VAL A 108 31.90 -43.46 -10.00
C VAL A 108 33.30 -43.51 -10.64
N ARG A 109 34.11 -44.57 -10.60
CA ARG A 109 33.98 -45.98 -10.15
C ARG A 109 35.40 -46.54 -9.92
N SER A 110 35.65 -47.19 -8.78
CA SER A 110 36.72 -48.17 -8.64
C SER A 110 36.14 -49.54 -8.99
N ALA A 111 36.71 -50.23 -9.98
CA ALA A 111 36.52 -51.65 -10.20
C ALA A 111 37.91 -52.30 -10.20
N LYS A 112 38.17 -53.11 -9.18
CA LYS A 112 39.40 -53.87 -8.97
C LYS A 112 39.01 -55.35 -8.85
N LYS A 113 39.51 -56.14 -9.81
CA LYS A 113 39.91 -57.57 -9.74
C LYS A 113 38.83 -58.65 -9.55
N PRO A 114 39.09 -59.96 -9.76
CA PRO A 114 40.33 -60.75 -9.54
C PRO A 114 41.35 -60.80 -10.68
#